data_AF-K2D4F5-F1
#
_entry.id   AF-K2D4F5-F1
#
_cell.length_a   1.000
_cell.length_b   1.000
_cell.length_c   1.000
_cell.angle_alpha   90.00
_cell.angle_beta   90.00
_cell.angle_gamma   90.00
#
_symmetry.space_group_name_H-M   'P 1'
#
loop_
_entity.id
_entity.type
_entity.pdbx_description
1 polymer ?
#
loop_
_entity_poly.entity_id
_entity_poly.type
_entity_poly.pdbx_seq_one_letter_code
_entity_poly.pdbx_strand_id
1 'polypeptide(L)' 'MQGVIKKIDERGFGFITPSEGGKDVFFHANDLSGVEMRNLREGNSVSFEVADSPKGPKAVNVMLVEA' A
#
# COMPACT_ATOMS: atom_id res chain seq x y z
N MET A 1 8.15 2.43 6.26
CA MET A 1 8.36 3.05 4.93
C MET A 1 7.21 3.98 4.60
N GLN A 2 7.39 4.90 3.66
CA GLN A 2 6.35 5.79 3.15
C GLN A 2 6.29 5.70 1.63
N GLY A 3 5.14 6.03 1.05
CA GLY A 3 4.93 6.02 -0.39
C GLY A 3 3.57 6.55 -0.79
N VAL A 4 3.27 6.45 -2.07
CA VAL A 4 2.02 6.91 -2.66
C VAL A 4 1.30 5.74 -3.32
N ILE A 5 -0.02 5.64 -3.11
CA ILE A 5 -0.83 4.65 -3.82
C ILE A 5 -0.79 4.94 -5.31
N LYS A 6 -0.22 4.01 -6.07
CA LYS A 6 -0.10 4.09 -7.52
C LYS A 6 -1.37 3.62 -8.22
N LYS A 7 -1.93 2.51 -7.73
CA LYS A 7 -3.10 1.86 -8.35
C LYS A 7 -3.91 1.09 -7.32
N ILE A 8 -5.23 1.12 -7.48
CA ILE A 8 -6.17 0.25 -6.77
C ILE A 8 -6.93 -0.60 -7.80
N ASP A 9 -7.07 -1.90 -7.54
CA ASP A 9 -7.86 -2.83 -8.34
C ASP A 9 -9.13 -3.23 -7.56
N GLU A 10 -10.24 -3.38 -8.28
CA GLU A 10 -11.55 -3.72 -7.69
C GLU A 10 -11.55 -5.09 -6.98
N ARG A 11 -10.56 -5.95 -7.27
CA ARG A 11 -10.34 -7.23 -6.59
C ARG A 11 -9.77 -7.10 -5.18
N GLY A 12 -9.66 -5.90 -4.62
CA GLY A 12 -9.25 -5.68 -3.22
C GLY A 12 -7.74 -5.69 -3.00
N PHE A 13 -6.96 -5.28 -3.99
CA PHE A 13 -5.52 -5.09 -3.85
C PHE A 13 -5.04 -3.85 -4.60
N GLY A 14 -3.79 -3.44 -4.37
CA GLY A 14 -3.19 -2.32 -5.05
C GLY A 14 -1.68 -2.34 -5.03
N PHE A 15 -1.10 -1.24 -5.49
CA PHE A 15 0.34 -1.01 -5.52
C PHE A 15 0.70 0.35 -4.93
N ILE A 16 1.80 0.39 -4.18
CA ILE A 16 2.39 1.61 -3.60
C ILE A 16 3.73 1.86 -4.29
N THR A 17 3.95 3.09 -4.74
CA THR A 17 5.28 3.57 -5.15
C THR A 17 6.01 4.07 -3.89
N PRO A 18 7.12 3.44 -3.45
CA PRO A 18 7.86 3.91 -2.28
C PRO A 18 8.51 5.28 -2.52
N SER A 19 8.52 6.16 -1.52
CA SER A 19 9.12 7.50 -1.63
C SER A 19 10.64 7.47 -1.81
N GLU A 20 11.30 6.43 -1.30
CA GLU A 20 12.74 6.20 -1.44
C GLU A 20 13.13 5.65 -2.83
N GLY A 21 12.15 5.45 -3.72
CA GLY A 21 12.33 4.81 -5.02
C GLY A 21 12.34 3.28 -4.95
N GLY A 22 12.64 2.64 -6.08
CA GLY A 22 12.61 1.18 -6.20
C GLY A 22 11.36 0.65 -6.94
N LYS A 23 11.06 -0.63 -6.73
CA LYS A 23 9.92 -1.30 -7.37
C LYS A 23 8.63 -0.99 -6.62
N ASP A 24 7.52 -0.92 -7.34
CA ASP A 24 6.19 -0.83 -6.73
C ASP A 24 5.95 -2.02 -5.79
N VAL A 25 5.35 -1.75 -4.65
CA VAL A 25 5.09 -2.74 -3.60
C VAL A 25 3.61 -3.08 -3.60
N PHE A 26 3.30 -4.38 -3.69
CA PHE A 26 1.93 -4.89 -3.66
C PHE A 26 1.32 -4.80 -2.26
N PHE A 27 0.03 -4.48 -2.12
CA PHE A 27 -0.71 -4.63 -0.86
C PHE A 27 -2.10 -5.24 -1.10
N HIS A 28 -2.61 -5.98 -0.13
CA HIS A 28 -3.99 -6.50 -0.12
C HIS A 28 -4.87 -5.73 0.87
N ALA A 29 -6.19 -5.75 0.69
CA ALA A 29 -7.13 -5.13 1.62
C ALA A 29 -7.01 -5.65 3.08
N ASN A 30 -6.50 -6.87 3.26
CA ASN A 30 -6.28 -7.49 4.58
C ASN A 30 -5.02 -6.96 5.28
N ASP A 31 -4.16 -6.27 4.55
CA ASP A 31 -2.90 -5.72 5.05
C ASP A 31 -3.03 -4.24 5.44
N LEU A 32 -4.25 -3.68 5.33
CA LEU A 32 -4.58 -2.33 5.77
C LEU A 32 -4.76 -2.29 7.29
N SER A 33 -4.33 -1.20 7.91
CA SER A 33 -4.50 -0.95 9.34
C SER A 33 -5.17 0.41 9.54
N GLY A 34 -6.23 0.47 10.36
CA GLY A 34 -6.96 1.72 10.64
C GLY A 34 -7.61 2.39 9.42
N VAL A 35 -7.60 1.75 8.24
CA VAL A 35 -8.20 2.25 7.01
C VAL A 35 -8.82 1.10 6.22
N GLU A 36 -9.90 1.39 5.50
CA GLU A 36 -10.55 0.44 4.61
C GLU A 36 -10.22 0.74 3.15
N MET A 37 -10.17 -0.29 2.30
CA MET A 37 -9.80 -0.16 0.89
C MET A 37 -10.66 0.86 0.13
N ARG A 38 -11.96 0.95 0.46
CA ARG A 38 -12.90 1.91 -0.14
C ARG A 38 -12.58 3.37 0.16
N ASN A 39 -11.77 3.65 1.18
CA ASN A 39 -11.36 5.01 1.55
C ASN A 39 -10.03 5.41 0.89
N LEU A 40 -9.31 4.45 0.32
CA LEU A 40 -8.06 4.70 -0.38
C LEU A 40 -8.32 5.17 -1.82
N ARG A 41 -7.46 6.07 -2.31
CA ARG A 41 -7.44 6.57 -3.68
C ARG A 41 -6.02 6.57 -4.22
N GLU A 42 -5.89 6.45 -5.54
CA GLU A 42 -4.63 6.73 -6.22
C GLU A 42 -4.15 8.15 -5.88
N GLY A 43 -2.85 8.30 -5.61
CA GLY A 43 -2.26 9.55 -5.14
C GLY A 43 -2.29 9.74 -3.63
N ASN A 44 -2.97 8.91 -2.84
CA ASN A 44 -2.90 9.02 -1.38
C ASN A 44 -1.51 8.66 -0.86
N SER A 45 -1.01 9.47 0.08
CA SER A 45 0.20 9.17 0.84
C SER A 45 -0.10 8.15 1.93
N VAL A 46 0.75 7.14 2.04
CA VAL A 46 0.59 6.04 2.99
C VAL A 46 1.90 5.71 3.69
N SER A 47 1.78 5.20 4.91
CA SER A 47 2.87 4.52 5.62
C SER A 47 2.60 3.03 5.62
N PHE A 48 3.68 2.25 5.54
CA PHE A 48 3.61 0.79 5.46
C PHE A 48 4.93 0.16 5.88
N GLU A 49 4.89 -1.13 6.18
CA GLU A 49 6.05 -1.99 6.38
C GLU A 49 6.16 -2.97 5.21
N VAL A 50 7.36 -3.46 4.90
CA VAL A 50 7.55 -4.48 3.87
C VAL A 50 7.79 -5.82 4.54
N ALA A 51 7.02 -6.83 4.14
CA ALA A 51 7.15 -8.20 4.59
C ALA A 51 7.31 -9.15 3.41
N ASP A 52 8.08 -10.22 3.60
CA ASP A 52 8.21 -11.28 2.60
C ASP A 52 6.90 -12.06 2.46
N SER A 53 6.58 -12.47 1.24
CA SER A 53 5.44 -13.33 0.94
C SER A 53 5.77 -14.33 -0.17
N PRO A 54 4.95 -15.39 -0.36
CA PRO A 54 5.17 -16.36 -1.43
C PRO A 54 5.20 -15.76 -2.84
N LYS A 55 4.65 -14.56 -3.04
CA LYS A 55 4.62 -13.83 -4.32
C LYS A 55 5.63 -12.68 -4.40
N GLY A 56 6.60 -12.65 -3.48
CA GLY A 56 7.56 -11.55 -3.32
C GLY A 56 7.16 -10.57 -2.21
N PRO A 57 7.96 -9.52 -2.00
CA PRO A 57 7.71 -8.53 -0.96
C PRO A 57 6.35 -7.84 -1.12
N LYS A 58 5.63 -7.69 -0.01
CA LYS A 58 4.35 -6.97 0.04
C LYS A 58 4.36 -5.93 1.15
N ALA A 59 3.52 -4.93 1.01
CA ALA A 59 3.26 -3.93 2.03
C ALA A 59 2.23 -4.46 3.03
N VAL A 60 2.54 -4.28 4.32
CA VAL A 60 1.70 -4.62 5.47
C VAL A 60 1.57 -3.41 6.40
N ASN A 61 0.58 -3.45 7.29
CA ASN A 61 0.27 -2.34 8.20
C ASN A 61 0.08 -1.02 7.43
N VAL A 62 -0.62 -1.07 6.29
CA VAL A 62 -0.78 0.08 5.41
C VAL A 62 -1.78 1.06 6.03
N MET A 63 -1.36 2.30 6.25
CA MET A 63 -2.16 3.37 6.86
C MET A 63 -2.10 4.63 6.02
N LEU A 64 -3.20 5.40 5.97
CA LEU A 64 -3.16 6.76 5.41
C LEU A 64 -2.25 7.63 6.27
N VAL A 65 -1.44 8.45 5.60
CA VAL A 65 -0.74 9.55 6.25
C VAL A 65 -1.57 10.80 5.97
N GLU A 66 -2.20 11.35 7.01
CA GLU A 66 -2.81 12.67 6.90
C GLU A 66 -1.71 13.71 6.68
N ALA A 67 -1.95 14.63 5.74
CA ALA A 67 -1.05 15.74 5.43
C ALA A 67 -1.17 16.85 6.48
#